data_AF-A0A2K8KL99-F1
#
_entry.id   AF-A0A2K8KL99-F1
#
_cell.length_a   1.000
_cell.length_b   1.000
_cell.length_c   1.000
_cell.angle_alpha   90.00
_cell.angle_beta   90.00
_cell.angle_gamma   90.00
#
_symmetry.space_group_name_H-M   'P 1'
#
loop_
_entity.id
_entity.type
_entity.pdbx_description
1 polymer ?
#
loop_
_entity_poly.entity_id
_entity_poly.type
_entity_poly.pdbx_seq_one_letter_code
_entity_poly.pdbx_strand_id
1 'polypeptide(L)' 'MTAQKKTTDGPITTEELARTPEYNDMIRQQMADEISAYLQLGGAVTEVKQGHRADPPRKPENRYGSRPL' A
#
# COMPACT_ATOMS: atom_id res chain seq x y z
N MET A 1 -8.19 21.61 35.25
CA MET A 1 -7.20 21.69 34.15
C MET A 1 -7.95 21.94 32.86
N THR A 2 -7.91 23.16 32.34
CA THR A 2 -8.65 23.56 31.13
C THR A 2 -7.64 23.65 29.99
N ALA A 3 -7.68 22.68 29.06
CA ALA A 3 -6.82 22.67 27.88
C ALA A 3 -7.32 23.72 26.88
N GLN A 4 -6.51 24.75 26.64
CA GLN A 4 -6.73 25.77 25.62
C GLN A 4 -6.63 25.12 24.23
N LYS A 5 -7.70 25.19 23.42
CA LYS A 5 -7.63 24.87 21.99
C LYS A 5 -6.85 25.99 21.31
N LYS A 6 -5.63 25.71 20.86
CA LYS A 6 -4.83 26.65 20.09
C LYS A 6 -5.44 26.77 18.68
N THR A 7 -6.11 27.88 18.42
CA THR A 7 -6.48 28.31 17.07
C THR A 7 -5.20 28.73 16.35
N THR A 8 -4.75 27.91 15.40
CA THR A 8 -3.60 28.20 14.54
C THR A 8 -4.14 28.76 13.21
N ASP A 9 -4.23 30.08 13.10
CA ASP A 9 -4.48 30.80 11.83
C ASP A 9 -3.15 30.91 11.04
N GLY A 10 -2.70 29.78 10.50
CA GLY A 10 -1.52 29.70 9.62
C GLY A 10 -1.77 28.70 8.50
N PRO A 11 -1.03 28.75 7.38
CA PRO A 11 -1.18 27.75 6.33
C PRO A 11 -0.91 26.37 6.91
N ILE A 12 -1.95 25.53 6.94
CA ILE A 12 -1.88 24.17 7.46
C ILE A 12 -0.81 23.43 6.66
N THR A 13 0.23 22.98 7.35
CA THR A 13 1.28 22.18 6.72
C THR A 13 0.70 20.81 6.31
N THR A 14 1.20 20.20 5.23
CA THR A 14 0.71 18.90 4.74
C THR A 14 0.70 17.84 5.84
N GLU A 15 1.68 17.88 6.75
CA GLU A 15 1.76 16.95 7.89
C GLU A 15 0.68 17.15 8.94
N GLU A 16 0.21 18.38 9.16
CA GLU A 16 -0.88 18.68 10.09
C GLU A 16 -2.23 18.32 9.47
N LEU A 17 -2.42 18.58 8.17
CA LEU A 17 -3.60 18.16 7.43
C LEU A 17 -3.76 16.63 7.45
N ALA A 18 -2.66 15.89 7.28
CA ALA A 18 -2.65 14.43 7.31
C ALA A 18 -3.06 13.83 8.67
N ARG A 19 -2.92 14.58 9.77
CA ARG A 19 -3.34 14.13 11.12
C ARG A 19 -4.81 14.40 11.41
N THR A 20 -5.51 15.12 10.53
CA THR A 20 -6.94 15.38 10.72
C THR A 20 -7.76 14.15 10.36
N PRO A 21 -8.88 13.88 11.05
CA PRO A 21 -9.77 12.77 10.72
C PRO A 21 -10.38 12.92 9.31
N GLU A 22 -10.70 14.15 8.90
CA GLU A 22 -11.30 14.45 7.59
C GLU A 22 -10.40 14.05 6.43
N TYR A 23 -9.09 14.33 6.52
CA TYR A 23 -8.14 13.91 5.49
C TYR A 23 -8.04 12.37 5.40
N ASN A 24 -8.07 11.68 6.53
CA ASN A 24 -8.09 10.21 6.55
C ASN A 24 -9.36 9.65 5.89
N ASP A 25 -10.51 10.29 6.11
CA ASP A 25 -11.77 9.87 5.47
C ASP A 25 -11.74 10.10 3.96
N MET A 26 -11.18 11.21 3.49
CA MET A 26 -10.97 11.47 2.06
C MET A 26 -10.09 10.39 1.42
N ILE A 27 -8.97 10.03 2.06
CA ILE A 27 -8.07 8.97 1.57
C ILE A 27 -8.78 7.60 1.54
N ARG A 28 -9.60 7.28 2.55
CA ARG A 28 -10.39 6.03 2.56
C ARG A 28 -11.40 5.99 1.42
N GLN A 29 -12.07 7.09 1.13
CA GLN A 29 -13.01 7.19 0.02
C GLN A 29 -12.30 7.00 -1.32
N GLN A 30 -11.20 7.72 -1.55
CA GLN A 30 -10.39 7.57 -2.75
C GLN A 30 -9.93 6.11 -2.95
N MET A 31 -9.40 5.47 -1.90
CA MET A 31 -8.98 4.07 -1.95
C MET A 31 -10.15 3.13 -2.27
N ALA A 32 -11.35 3.38 -1.72
CA ALA A 32 -12.54 2.60 -2.01
C ALA A 32 -12.96 2.71 -3.48
N ASP A 33 -12.89 3.91 -4.06
CA ASP A 33 -13.18 4.15 -5.47
C ASP A 33 -12.19 3.41 -6.38
N GLU A 34 -10.89 3.50 -6.07
CA GLU A 34 -9.83 2.81 -6.81
C GLU A 34 -9.99 1.27 -6.77
N ILE A 35 -10.32 0.72 -5.59
CA ILE A 35 -10.62 -0.71 -5.45
C ILE A 35 -11.83 -1.10 -6.30
N SER A 36 -12.90 -0.29 -6.27
CA SER A 36 -14.10 -0.56 -7.05
C SER A 36 -13.83 -0.59 -8.55
N ALA A 37 -13.02 0.36 -9.05
CA ALA A 37 -12.61 0.41 -10.45
C ALA A 37 -11.74 -0.79 -10.84
N TYR A 38 -10.81 -1.19 -9.97
CA TYR A 38 -9.98 -2.38 -10.19
C TYR A 38 -10.81 -3.66 -10.32
N LEU A 39 -11.81 -3.83 -9.46
CA LEU A 39 -12.72 -4.98 -9.52
C LEU A 39 -13.61 -4.95 -10.78
N GLN A 40 -14.11 -3.78 -11.19
CA GLN A 40 -14.92 -3.62 -12.41
C GLN A 40 -14.14 -3.94 -13.69
N LEU A 41 -12.84 -3.64 -13.72
CA LEU A 41 -11.95 -3.98 -14.83
C LEU A 41 -11.60 -5.48 -14.90
N GLY A 42 -12.15 -6.31 -14.00
CA GLY A 42 -11.88 -7.74 -13.93
C GLY A 42 -10.65 -8.11 -13.10
N GLY A 43 -10.12 -7.17 -12.32
CA GLY A 43 -9.09 -7.45 -11.32
C GLY A 43 -9.60 -8.39 -10.22
N ALA A 44 -8.70 -9.20 -9.65
CA ALA A 44 -9.04 -10.14 -8.59
C ALA A 44 -8.11 -9.94 -7.39
N VAL A 45 -8.71 -9.85 -6.19
CA VAL A 45 -7.96 -9.80 -4.94
C VAL A 45 -7.62 -11.22 -4.53
N THR A 46 -6.33 -11.48 -4.28
CA THR A 46 -5.86 -12.78 -3.79
C THR A 46 -5.57 -12.70 -2.30
N GLU A 47 -6.11 -13.64 -1.54
CA GLU A 47 -5.80 -13.76 -0.12
C GLU A 47 -4.43 -14.41 0.05
N VAL A 48 -3.50 -13.70 0.69
CA VAL A 48 -2.18 -14.23 1.03
C VAL A 48 -2.20 -14.67 2.49
N LYS A 49 -1.98 -15.97 2.73
CA LYS A 49 -1.93 -16.52 4.08
C LYS A 49 -0.80 -15.88 4.90
N GLN A 50 -1.06 -15.67 6.19
CA GLN A 50 -0.03 -15.22 7.12
C GLN A 50 1.15 -16.19 7.13
N GLY A 51 2.37 -15.66 7.09
CA GLY A 51 3.59 -16.46 7.02
C GLY A 51 3.88 -17.06 5.64
N HIS A 52 3.18 -16.65 4.58
CA HIS A 52 3.51 -17.06 3.22
C HIS A 52 4.90 -16.54 2.83
N ARG A 53 5.89 -17.42 2.95
CA ARG A 53 7.24 -17.22 2.43
C ARG A 53 7.35 -18.05 1.16
N ALA A 54 7.43 -17.41 0.00
CA ALA A 54 7.82 -18.11 -1.20
C ALA A 54 9.25 -18.63 -1.00
N ASP A 55 9.48 -19.91 -1.24
CA ASP A 55 10.84 -20.42 -1.28
C ASP A 55 11.63 -19.64 -2.33
N PRO A 56 12.87 -19.23 -2.02
CA PRO A 56 13.68 -18.49 -2.96
C PRO A 56 13.86 -19.31 -4.25
N PRO A 57 13.94 -18.65 -5.42
CA PRO A 57 14.18 -19.33 -6.68
C PRO A 57 15.45 -20.17 -6.59
N ARG A 58 15.40 -21.38 -7.17
CA ARG A 58 16.55 -22.30 -7.15
C ARG A 58 17.75 -21.65 -7.81
N LYS A 59 18.94 -21.84 -7.21
CA LYS A 59 20.20 -21.37 -7.79
C LYS A 59 20.33 -21.87 -9.24
N PRO A 60 20.75 -21.03 -10.20
CA PRO A 60 20.94 -21.47 -11.58
C PRO A 60 22.01 -22.56 -11.65
N GLU A 61 21.72 -23.62 -12.41
CA GLU A 61 22.71 -24.64 -12.76
C GLU A 61 23.49 -24.18 -14.00
N ASN A 62 24.81 -24.24 -13.95
CA ASN A 62 25.62 -24.05 -15.16
C ASN A 62 25.51 -25.30 -16.04
N ARG A 63 24.86 -25.19 -17.20
CA ARG A 63 24.75 -26.27 -18.21
C ARG A 63 25.65 -26.05 -19.43
N TYR A 64 26.51 -25.04 -19.41
CA TYR A 64 27.46 -24.80 -20.47
C TYR A 64 28.44 -25.96 -20.58
N GLY A 65 28.66 -26.48 -21.79
CA GLY A 65 29.55 -27.63 -22.04
C GLY A 65 28.98 -29.01 -21.65
N SER A 66 27.71 -29.11 -21.24
CA SER A 66 27.07 -30.40 -20.90
C SER A 66 26.65 -31.23 -22.13
N ARG A 67 26.69 -30.64 -23.32
CA ARG A 67 26.44 -31.33 -24.60
C ARG A 67 27.78 -31.55 -25.29
N PRO A 68 28.10 -32.80 -25.71
CA PRO A 68 29.26 -33.04 -26.56
C PRO A 68 29.11 -32.28 -27.89
N LEU A 69 30.22 -31.78 -28.42
CA LEU A 69 30.33 -31.17 -29.75
C LEU A 69 30.38 -32.25 -30.83
#